data_AF-A0A0M4D642-F1
#
_entry.id   AF-A0A0M4D642-F1
#
_cell.length_a   1.000
_cell.length_b   1.000
_cell.length_c   1.000
_cell.angle_alpha   90.00
_cell.angle_beta   90.00
_cell.angle_gamma   90.00
#
_symmetry.space_group_name_H-M   'P 1'
#
loop_
_entity.id
_entity.type
_entity.pdbx_description
1 polymer ?
#
loop_
_entity_poly.entity_id
_entity_poly.type
_entity_poly.pdbx_seq_one_letter_code
_entity_poly.pdbx_strand_id
1 'polypeptide(L)'
;MPHTDLFDDRDIARATRKLAALQRHAERRDRFLDALDFDALDPQTQREICMEDHHLAEQISFGPIYLYHLETLEAQRAAIAASIPLAA
;
A
#
# COMPACT_ATOMS: atom_id res chain seq x y z
N MET A 1 -13.82 -3.19 -4.99
CA MET A 1 -13.21 -4.17 -4.06
C MET A 1 -13.23 -3.57 -2.65
N PRO A 2 -13.33 -4.33 -1.55
CA PRO A 2 -13.17 -3.74 -0.23
C PRO A 2 -11.76 -3.15 -0.15
N HIS A 3 -11.66 -1.82 -0.10
CA HIS A 3 -10.41 -1.07 -0.01
C HIS A 3 -9.73 -1.42 1.30
N THR A 4 -8.94 -2.49 1.30
CA THR A 4 -8.05 -2.74 2.43
C THR A 4 -6.79 -1.95 2.14
N ASP A 5 -6.78 -0.69 2.54
CA ASP A 5 -5.67 0.23 2.33
C ASP A 5 -4.40 -0.35 2.98
N LEU A 6 -3.26 -0.18 2.31
CA LEU A 6 -1.95 -0.55 2.85
C LEU A 6 -1.72 0.14 4.20
N PHE A 7 -2.13 1.41 4.31
CA PHE A 7 -1.81 2.26 5.46
C PHE A 7 -2.60 1.94 6.73
N ASP A 8 -3.62 1.09 6.65
CA ASP A 8 -4.37 0.60 7.82
C ASP A 8 -3.68 -0.59 8.49
N ASP A 9 -2.68 -1.20 7.83
CA ASP A 9 -2.04 -2.39 8.34
C ASP A 9 -0.85 -2.08 9.24
N ARG A 10 -0.95 -2.45 10.51
CA ARG A 10 0.14 -2.26 11.50
C ARG A 10 1.09 -3.45 11.59
N ASP A 11 0.74 -4.59 11.00
CA ASP A 11 1.60 -5.77 10.97
C ASP A 11 2.54 -5.66 9.77
N ILE A 12 3.85 -5.54 10.02
CA ILE A 12 4.86 -5.30 8.99
C ILE A 12 4.85 -6.41 7.94
N ALA A 13 4.72 -7.67 8.35
CA ALA A 13 4.72 -8.80 7.44
C ALA A 13 3.46 -8.80 6.55
N ARG A 14 2.30 -8.46 7.10
CA ARG A 14 1.05 -8.34 6.34
C ARG A 14 1.05 -7.11 5.42
N ALA A 15 1.53 -5.96 5.89
CA ALA A 15 1.73 -4.76 5.09
C ALA A 15 2.70 -5.01 3.92
N THR A 16 3.80 -5.72 4.16
CA THR A 16 4.77 -6.11 3.10
C THR A 16 4.11 -6.97 2.04
N ARG A 17 3.33 -7.99 2.45
CA ARG A 17 2.58 -8.84 1.49
C ARG A 17 1.55 -8.04 0.70
N LYS A 18 0.87 -7.08 1.34
CA LYS A 18 -0.09 -6.18 0.68
C LYS A 18 0.60 -5.30 -0.36
N LEU A 19 1.71 -4.64 -0.01
CA LEU A 19 2.47 -3.80 -0.94
C LEU A 19 2.91 -4.61 -2.17
N ALA A 20 3.47 -5.81 -1.96
CA ALA A 20 3.85 -6.69 -3.06
C ALA A 20 2.64 -7.12 -3.92
N ALA A 21 1.46 -7.31 -3.32
CA ALA A 21 0.24 -7.63 -4.05
C ALA A 21 -0.26 -6.43 -4.88
N LEU A 22 -0.18 -5.21 -4.34
CA LEU A 22 -0.51 -3.97 -5.04
C LEU A 22 0.41 -3.74 -6.23
N GLN A 23 1.73 -3.93 -6.06
CA GLN A 23 2.70 -3.83 -7.16
C GLN A 23 2.38 -4.79 -8.30
N ARG A 24 2.16 -6.08 -7.99
CA ARG A 24 1.75 -7.06 -9.00
C ARG A 24 0.40 -6.73 -9.63
N HIS A 25 -0.51 -6.11 -8.88
CA HIS A 25 -1.80 -5.68 -9.41
C HIS A 25 -1.64 -4.52 -10.38
N ALA A 26 -0.83 -3.51 -10.04
CA ALA A 26 -0.49 -2.40 -10.93
C ALA A 26 0.12 -2.91 -12.24
N GLU A 27 1.09 -3.82 -12.18
CA GLU A 27 1.70 -4.42 -13.39
C GLU A 27 0.70 -5.18 -14.27
N ARG A 28 -0.30 -5.84 -13.68
CA ARG A 28 -1.35 -6.53 -14.46
C ARG A 28 -2.33 -5.52 -15.07
N ARG A 29 -2.62 -4.46 -14.33
CA ARG A 29 -3.57 -3.43 -14.72
C ARG A 29 -2.99 -2.54 -15.83
N ASP A 30 -1.74 -2.15 -15.73
CA ASP A 30 -0.99 -1.43 -16.77
C ASP A 30 -1.11 -2.14 -18.13
N ARG A 31 -0.78 -3.44 -18.15
CA ARG A 31 -0.95 -4.29 -19.35
C ARG A 31 -2.39 -4.40 -19.85
N PHE A 32 -3.37 -4.34 -18.96
CA PHE A 32 -4.79 -4.39 -19.34
C PHE A 32 -5.22 -3.05 -19.97
N LEU A 33 -4.82 -1.93 -19.37
CA LEU A 33 -5.14 -0.60 -19.86
C LEU A 33 -4.44 -0.30 -21.19
N ASP A 34 -3.21 -0.79 -21.39
CA ASP A 34 -2.51 -0.71 -22.68
C ASP A 34 -3.26 -1.40 -23.82
N ALA A 35 -4.02 -2.45 -23.52
CA ALA A 35 -4.80 -3.20 -24.50
C ALA A 35 -6.25 -2.70 -24.64
N LEU A 36 -6.66 -1.77 -23.78
CA LEU A 36 -8.02 -1.24 -23.71
C LEU A 36 -8.16 -0.02 -24.61
N ASP A 37 -9.21 0.01 -25.42
CA ASP A 37 -9.61 1.25 -26.10
C ASP A 37 -10.28 2.18 -25.06
N PHE A 38 -9.43 2.91 -24.34
CA PHE A 38 -9.87 3.77 -23.24
C PHE A 38 -10.84 4.85 -23.70
N ASP A 39 -10.67 5.37 -24.92
CA ASP A 39 -11.51 6.44 -25.49
C ASP A 39 -12.89 5.94 -25.89
N ALA A 40 -13.07 4.63 -26.10
CA ALA A 40 -14.37 4.02 -26.36
C ALA A 40 -15.22 3.81 -25.10
N LEU A 41 -14.65 4.00 -23.91
CA LEU A 41 -15.37 3.88 -22.64
C LEU A 41 -16.25 5.09 -22.36
N ASP A 42 -17.29 4.89 -21.56
CA ASP A 42 -18.09 6.01 -21.06
C ASP A 42 -17.27 6.85 -20.04
N PRO A 43 -17.58 8.15 -19.90
CA PRO A 43 -16.82 9.06 -19.04
C PRO A 43 -16.78 8.66 -17.56
N GLN A 44 -17.81 7.97 -17.07
CA GLN A 44 -17.85 7.54 -15.66
C GLN A 44 -16.84 6.40 -15.45
N THR A 45 -16.80 5.43 -16.34
CA THR A 45 -15.81 4.34 -16.30
C THR A 45 -14.39 4.88 -16.44
N GLN A 46 -14.14 5.81 -17.37
CA GLN A 46 -12.82 6.45 -17.51
C GLN A 46 -12.37 7.13 -16.21
N ARG A 47 -13.27 7.88 -15.58
CA ARG A 47 -13.00 8.55 -14.30
C ARG A 47 -12.67 7.55 -13.20
N GLU A 48 -13.44 6.48 -13.07
CA GLU A 48 -13.22 5.45 -12.06
C GLU A 48 -11.85 4.78 -12.23
N ILE A 49 -11.46 4.50 -13.48
CA ILE A 49 -10.13 3.96 -13.80
C ILE A 49 -9.03 4.91 -13.32
N CYS A 50 -9.12 6.20 -13.67
CA CYS A 50 -8.13 7.21 -13.26
C CYS A 50 -8.06 7.38 -11.73
N MET A 51 -9.20 7.33 -11.04
CA MET A 51 -9.24 7.44 -9.58
C MET A 51 -8.57 6.23 -8.91
N GLU A 52 -8.83 5.02 -9.43
CA GLU A 52 -8.20 3.80 -8.96
C GLU A 52 -6.68 3.80 -9.23
N ASP A 53 -6.25 4.26 -10.40
CA ASP A 53 -4.83 4.39 -10.76
C ASP A 53 -4.11 5.37 -9.86
N HIS A 54 -4.72 6.53 -9.58
CA HIS A 54 -4.17 7.52 -8.66
C HIS A 54 -3.99 6.93 -7.25
N HIS A 55 -5.01 6.27 -6.74
CA HIS A 55 -4.97 5.65 -5.41
C HIS A 55 -3.94 4.50 -5.34
N LEU A 56 -3.84 3.68 -6.39
CA LEU A 56 -2.87 2.60 -6.48
C LEU A 56 -1.43 3.15 -6.54
N ALA A 57 -1.21 4.20 -7.33
CA ALA A 57 0.08 4.86 -7.44
C ALA A 57 0.52 5.48 -6.10
N GLU A 58 -0.41 6.10 -5.36
CA GLU A 58 -0.14 6.63 -4.02
C GLU A 58 0.31 5.52 -3.06
N GLN A 59 -0.46 4.43 -2.97
CA GLN A 59 -0.13 3.31 -2.09
C GLN A 59 1.22 2.68 -2.42
N ILE A 60 1.55 2.52 -3.71
CA ILE A 60 2.84 1.96 -4.13
C ILE A 60 3.99 2.92 -3.84
N SER A 61 3.80 4.22 -4.10
CA SER A 61 4.86 5.22 -3.94
C SER A 61 5.21 5.47 -2.46
N PHE A 62 4.20 5.54 -1.59
CA PHE A 62 4.41 5.77 -0.16
C PHE A 62 4.53 4.47 0.65
N GLY A 63 4.22 3.32 0.08
CA GLY A 63 4.27 2.03 0.75
C GLY A 63 5.62 1.69 1.40
N PRO A 64 6.76 1.84 0.70
CA PRO A 64 8.08 1.62 1.31
C PRO A 64 8.37 2.54 2.50
N ILE A 65 7.93 3.81 2.42
CA ILE A 65 8.08 4.79 3.51
C ILE A 65 7.23 4.36 4.71
N TYR A 66 6.02 3.87 4.47
CA TYR A 66 5.14 3.35 5.52
C TYR A 66 5.74 2.11 6.21
N LEU A 67 6.31 1.16 5.45
CA LEU A 67 6.99 0.00 6.03
C LEU A 67 8.18 0.41 6.90
N TYR A 68 9.04 1.30 6.40
CA TYR A 68 10.14 1.85 7.17
C TYR A 68 9.67 2.54 8.46
N HIS A 69 8.55 3.27 8.39
CA HIS A 69 7.94 3.89 9.57
C HIS A 69 7.50 2.84 10.60
N LEU A 70 6.87 1.75 10.18
CA LEU A 70 6.47 0.67 11.10
C LEU A 70 7.68 -0.01 11.75
N GLU A 71 8.73 -0.33 10.97
CA GLU A 71 9.98 -0.91 11.47
C GLU A 71 10.65 0.01 12.50
N THR A 72 10.67 1.32 12.22
CA THR A 72 11.20 2.33 13.14
C THR A 72 10.42 2.36 14.45
N LEU A 73 9.09 2.33 14.39
CA LEU A 73 8.25 2.29 15.59
C LEU A 73 8.46 1.03 16.41
N GLU A 74 8.61 -0.13 15.77
CA GLU A 74 8.88 -1.39 16.47
C GLU A 74 10.24 -1.36 17.18
N ALA A 75 11.28 -0.88 16.49
CA ALA A 75 12.61 -0.70 17.08
C ALA A 75 12.59 0.27 18.27
N GLN A 76 11.86 1.39 18.16
CA GLN A 76 11.69 2.34 19.27
C GLN A 76 10.97 1.71 20.47
N ARG A 77 9.90 0.94 20.23
CA ARG A 77 9.19 0.22 21.30
C ARG A 77 10.11 -0.77 22.01
N ALA A 78 10.91 -1.52 21.26
CA ALA A 78 11.86 -2.47 21.82
C ALA A 78 12.94 -1.77 22.66
N ALA A 79 13.48 -0.63 22.17
CA ALA A 79 14.46 0.16 22.91
C ALA A 79 13.88 0.72 24.22
N ILE A 80 12.64 1.23 24.20
CA ILE A 80 11.96 1.70 25.41
C ILE A 80 11.76 0.56 26.39
N ALA A 81 11.25 -0.60 25.93
CA ALA A 81 11.02 -1.76 26.78
C ALA A 81 12.32 -2.25 27.46
N ALA A 82 13.45 -2.23 26.74
CA ALA A 82 14.76 -2.58 27.29
C ALA A 82 15.31 -1.55 28.30
N SER A 83 14.86 -0.29 28.23
CA SER A 83 15.31 0.80 29.12
C SER A 83 14.54 0.89 30.44
N ILE A 84 13.40 0.21 30.55
CA ILE A 84 12.59 0.21 31.77
C ILE A 84 13.15 -0.87 32.71
N PRO A 85 13.67 -0.51 33.90
CA PRO A 85 14.14 -1.51 34.85
C PRO A 85 12.96 -2.38 35.33
N LEU A 86 13.14 -3.70 35.29
CA LEU A 86 12.22 -4.64 35.95
C LEU A 86 12.16 -4.29 37.43
N ALA A 87 10.96 -3.97 37.93
CA ALA A 87 10.74 -3.83 39.37
C ALA A 87 11.06 -5.17 40.03
N ALA A 88 12.04 -5.16 40.94
CA ALA A 88 12.50 -6.30 41.72
C ALA A 88 11.51 -6.66 42.84
#